data_AF-A0A917NFM9-F1
#
_entry.id   AF-A0A917NFM9-F1
#
_cell.length_a   1.000
_cell.length_b   1.000
_cell.length_c   1.000
_cell.angle_alpha   90.00
_cell.angle_beta   90.00
_cell.angle_gamma   90.00
#
_symmetry.space_group_name_H-M   'P 1'
#
loop_
_entity.id
_entity.type
_entity.pdbx_description
1 polymer ?
#
loop_
_entity_poly.entity_id
_entity_poly.type
_entity_poly.pdbx_seq_one_letter_code
_entity_poly.pdbx_strand_id
1 'polypeptide(L)'
;MPSGAQGAMMVGMRIRIDGVDLPGLSCGPAPDGAAYENIHVAVQRRGRPAELLDPQPGDAPSATWTLECSSAGGDVTGPYVQGRPGERFVYLSWGTVDASGAFTMFRRAKLMLGAVPADVLDAAVRTGLLVGRLGLTDARGHPLCARVVPPAIAWSAQGS
;
A
#
# COMPACT_ATOMS: atom_id res chain seq x y z
N MET A 1 -35.05 -21.91 -17.67
CA MET A 1 -34.69 -21.15 -16.46
C MET A 1 -33.44 -20.34 -16.77
N PRO A 2 -33.48 -18.99 -16.85
CA PRO A 2 -32.24 -18.24 -16.96
C PRO A 2 -31.64 -18.12 -15.54
N SER A 3 -30.49 -18.76 -15.33
CA SER A 3 -29.61 -18.49 -14.21
C SER A 3 -29.06 -17.08 -14.38
N GLY A 4 -29.72 -16.09 -13.79
CA GLY A 4 -29.21 -14.74 -13.70
C GLY A 4 -27.93 -14.76 -12.85
N ALA A 5 -26.78 -14.58 -13.49
CA ALA A 5 -25.58 -14.15 -12.79
C ALA A 5 -25.91 -12.81 -12.14
N GLN A 6 -26.23 -12.83 -10.84
CA GLN A 6 -26.36 -11.63 -10.04
C GLN A 6 -24.98 -10.95 -10.11
N GLY A 7 -24.88 -9.87 -10.88
CA GLY A 7 -23.68 -9.05 -10.89
C GLY A 7 -23.39 -8.63 -9.46
N ALA A 8 -22.20 -8.97 -8.96
CA ALA A 8 -21.82 -8.63 -7.60
C ALA A 8 -21.98 -7.10 -7.42
N MET A 9 -22.82 -6.70 -6.47
CA MET A 9 -23.06 -5.30 -6.15
C MET A 9 -21.72 -4.67 -5.71
N MET A 10 -21.35 -3.54 -6.31
CA MET A 10 -20.17 -2.80 -5.88
C MET A 10 -20.48 -2.06 -4.58
N VAL A 11 -19.68 -2.33 -3.55
CA VAL A 11 -19.79 -1.68 -2.25
C VAL A 11 -18.58 -0.77 -2.05
N GLY A 12 -18.82 0.51 -1.71
CA GLY A 12 -17.76 1.45 -1.37
C GLY A 12 -17.15 1.12 -0.01
N MET A 13 -15.82 1.20 0.09
CA MET A 13 -15.08 0.99 1.34
C MET A 13 -13.78 1.78 1.32
N ARG A 14 -13.15 1.94 2.48
CA ARG A 14 -11.80 2.52 2.60
C ARG A 14 -10.77 1.47 2.96
N ILE A 15 -9.54 1.67 2.49
CA ILE A 15 -8.37 0.95 2.98
C ILE A 15 -7.48 1.95 3.72
N ARG A 16 -7.21 1.72 4.99
CA ARG A 16 -6.19 2.45 5.74
C ARG A 16 -4.92 1.60 5.84
N ILE A 17 -3.78 2.19 5.50
CA ILE A 17 -2.47 1.57 5.65
C ILE A 17 -1.78 2.32 6.78
N ASP A 18 -1.39 1.60 7.82
CA ASP A 18 -0.72 2.13 9.01
C ASP A 18 0.69 1.51 9.09
N GLY A 19 1.70 2.32 8.77
CA GLY A 19 3.12 1.96 8.78
C GLY A 19 3.84 2.46 10.02
N VAL A 20 4.70 1.61 10.57
CA VAL A 20 5.67 1.95 11.64
C VAL A 20 7.06 1.47 11.23
N ASP A 21 8.08 1.72 12.05
CA ASP A 21 9.44 1.23 11.81
C ASP A 21 9.95 1.62 10.41
N LEU A 22 10.00 2.94 10.16
CA LEU A 22 10.44 3.49 8.89
C LEU A 22 11.98 3.43 8.77
N PRO A 23 12.53 3.34 7.54
CA PRO A 23 13.94 2.97 7.30
C PRO A 23 14.95 4.09 7.61
N GLY A 24 14.50 5.23 8.13
CA GLY A 24 15.29 6.44 8.28
C GLY A 24 15.46 7.23 6.99
N LEU A 25 16.16 8.36 7.09
CA LEU A 25 16.41 9.26 5.95
C LEU A 25 17.53 8.80 5.03
N SER A 26 18.28 7.74 5.38
CA SER A 26 19.41 7.26 4.58
C SER A 26 19.47 5.75 4.50
N CYS A 27 19.82 5.22 3.32
CA CYS A 27 20.08 3.80 3.12
C CYS A 27 21.08 3.62 1.96
N GLY A 28 21.87 2.55 1.97
CA GLY A 28 22.87 2.34 0.93
C GLY A 28 23.24 0.88 0.69
N PRO A 29 24.11 0.62 -0.31
CA PRO A 29 24.53 1.59 -1.32
C PRO A 29 23.49 1.74 -2.44
N ALA A 30 23.38 2.95 -2.99
CA ALA A 30 22.80 3.25 -4.29
C ALA A 30 23.71 2.67 -5.41
N PRO A 31 23.22 2.57 -6.67
CA PRO A 31 23.97 1.98 -7.77
C PRO A 31 25.34 2.61 -8.06
N ASP A 32 25.52 3.89 -7.70
CA ASP A 32 26.78 4.63 -7.83
C ASP A 32 27.72 4.48 -6.62
N GLY A 33 27.32 3.70 -5.61
CA GLY A 33 28.07 3.48 -4.38
C GLY A 33 27.81 4.52 -3.28
N ALA A 34 27.05 5.57 -3.54
CA ALA A 34 26.64 6.55 -2.54
C ALA A 34 25.49 6.01 -1.67
N ALA A 35 25.11 6.72 -0.61
CA ALA A 35 23.86 6.46 0.10
C ALA A 35 22.72 7.24 -0.56
N TYR A 36 21.51 6.66 -0.56
CA TYR A 36 20.30 7.45 -0.71
C TYR A 36 20.12 8.33 0.52
N GLU A 37 19.65 9.55 0.32
CA GLU A 37 19.39 10.53 1.38
C GLU A 37 18.00 11.17 1.18
N ASN A 38 17.49 11.78 2.25
CA ASN A 38 16.16 12.39 2.29
C ASN A 38 15.06 11.44 1.78
N ILE A 39 15.11 10.19 2.25
CA ILE A 39 14.20 9.13 1.83
C ILE A 39 12.78 9.44 2.29
N HIS A 40 11.82 9.25 1.39
CA HIS A 40 10.39 9.35 1.65
C HIS A 40 9.66 8.11 1.14
N VAL A 41 8.50 7.81 1.73
CA VAL A 41 7.53 6.80 1.26
C VAL A 41 6.21 7.42 0.90
N ALA A 42 5.58 6.93 -0.16
CA ALA A 42 4.23 7.33 -0.53
C ALA A 42 3.46 6.15 -1.15
N VAL A 43 2.13 6.30 -1.23
CA VAL A 43 1.28 5.38 -2.01
C VAL A 43 1.20 5.84 -3.47
N GLN A 44 1.53 4.95 -4.39
CA GLN A 44 1.60 5.29 -5.82
C GLN A 44 0.26 5.06 -6.54
N ARG A 45 -0.23 6.07 -7.27
CA ARG A 45 -1.47 5.96 -8.05
C ARG A 45 -1.35 4.98 -9.22
N ARG A 46 -2.45 4.31 -9.54
CA ARG A 46 -2.58 3.45 -10.71
C ARG A 46 -2.51 4.27 -12.01
N GLY A 47 -1.67 3.80 -12.93
CA GLY A 47 -1.50 4.41 -14.25
C GLY A 47 -0.79 5.78 -14.24
N ARG A 48 -0.43 6.32 -13.07
CA ARG A 48 0.22 7.63 -12.94
C ARG A 48 1.34 7.58 -11.89
N PRO A 49 2.54 7.07 -12.24
CA PRO A 49 3.61 6.82 -11.27
C PRO A 49 4.13 8.06 -10.53
N ALA A 50 4.02 9.25 -11.14
CA ALA A 50 4.41 10.53 -10.53
C ALA A 50 3.35 11.07 -9.55
N GLU A 51 2.12 10.55 -9.56
CA GLU A 51 1.08 10.92 -8.60
C GLU A 51 1.22 10.04 -7.36
N LEU A 52 1.83 10.63 -6.33
CA LEU A 52 2.09 10.02 -5.03
C LEU A 52 1.14 10.62 -4.00
N LEU A 53 0.47 9.75 -3.25
CA LEU A 53 -0.39 10.18 -2.16
C LEU A 53 0.46 10.40 -0.90
N ASP A 54 0.47 11.66 -0.44
CA ASP A 54 0.99 12.10 0.85
C ASP A 54 2.37 11.49 1.20
N PRO A 55 3.46 11.90 0.52
CA PRO A 55 4.80 11.41 0.84
C PRO A 55 5.19 11.72 2.29
N GLN A 56 5.64 10.70 3.00
CA GLN A 56 6.05 10.77 4.41
C GLN A 56 7.57 10.60 4.53
N PRO A 57 8.26 11.41 5.36
CA PRO A 57 9.69 11.25 5.63
C PRO A 57 10.02 9.87 6.19
N GLY A 58 11.17 9.32 5.79
CA GLY A 58 11.64 8.00 6.21
C GLY A 58 12.01 7.89 7.69
N ASP A 59 12.12 9.00 8.42
CA ASP A 59 12.34 9.04 9.87
C ASP A 59 11.08 9.42 10.67
N ALA A 60 9.93 9.55 10.01
CA ALA A 60 8.68 9.78 10.72
C ALA A 60 8.38 8.60 11.68
N PRO A 61 7.78 8.84 12.86
CA PRO A 61 7.47 7.78 13.81
C PRO A 61 6.45 6.77 13.28
N SER A 62 5.60 7.22 12.35
CA SER A 62 4.58 6.42 11.67
C SER A 62 4.15 7.10 10.38
N ALA A 63 3.56 6.36 9.47
CA ALA A 63 2.93 6.86 8.25
C ALA A 63 1.55 6.24 8.05
N THR A 64 0.54 7.04 7.70
CA THR A 64 -0.82 6.56 7.48
C THR A 64 -1.39 7.10 6.17
N TRP A 65 -1.95 6.20 5.37
CA TRP A 65 -2.68 6.57 4.14
C TRP A 65 -4.08 5.97 4.14
N THR A 66 -5.06 6.72 3.65
CA THR A 66 -6.43 6.23 3.45
C THR A 66 -6.80 6.28 1.98
N LEU A 67 -7.28 5.16 1.45
CA LEU A 67 -7.58 4.97 0.03
C LEU A 67 -9.07 4.68 -0.15
N GLU A 68 -9.75 5.50 -0.94
CA GLU A 68 -11.11 5.22 -1.39
C GLU A 68 -11.11 4.05 -2.38
N CYS A 69 -11.90 3.02 -2.09
CA CYS A 69 -11.96 1.78 -2.83
C CYS A 69 -13.41 1.30 -3.02
N SER A 70 -13.58 0.29 -3.85
CA SER A 70 -14.83 -0.46 -4.00
C SER A 70 -14.53 -1.94 -4.07
N SER A 71 -15.41 -2.77 -3.51
CA SER A 71 -15.32 -4.23 -3.58
C SER A 71 -16.56 -4.81 -4.23
N ALA A 72 -16.38 -5.80 -5.09
CA ALA A 72 -17.47 -6.57 -5.69
C ALA A 72 -17.05 -8.05 -5.73
N GLY A 73 -17.73 -8.90 -4.96
CA GLY A 73 -17.43 -10.33 -4.90
C GLY A 73 -15.99 -10.64 -4.48
N GLY A 74 -15.43 -9.82 -3.57
CA GLY A 74 -14.04 -9.94 -3.10
C GLY A 74 -12.99 -9.29 -4.01
N ASP A 75 -13.34 -8.82 -5.22
CA ASP A 75 -12.42 -8.06 -6.04
C ASP A 75 -12.41 -6.58 -5.62
N VAL A 76 -11.28 -6.12 -5.12
CA VAL A 76 -11.09 -4.74 -4.66
C VAL A 76 -10.51 -3.89 -5.79
N THR A 77 -11.09 -2.72 -6.01
CA THR A 77 -10.69 -1.75 -7.04
C THR A 77 -10.64 -0.33 -6.48
N GLY A 78 -9.88 0.54 -7.13
CA GLY A 78 -9.75 1.93 -6.73
C GLY A 78 -8.58 2.63 -7.44
N PRO A 79 -8.42 3.96 -7.26
CA PRO A 79 -7.37 4.74 -7.94
C PRO A 79 -5.94 4.31 -7.58
N TYR A 80 -5.75 3.70 -6.40
CA TYR A 80 -4.47 3.24 -5.89
C TYR A 80 -4.32 1.71 -5.89
N VAL A 81 -5.36 1.00 -6.35
CA VAL A 81 -5.35 -0.46 -6.45
C VAL A 81 -4.90 -0.88 -7.84
N GLN A 82 -3.83 -1.64 -7.87
CA GLN A 82 -3.13 -2.13 -9.05
C GLN A 82 -3.49 -3.60 -9.34
N GLY A 83 -3.00 -4.12 -10.46
CA GLY A 83 -3.13 -5.55 -10.80
C GLY A 83 -4.49 -5.91 -11.39
N ARG A 84 -4.63 -7.18 -11.79
CA ARG A 84 -5.87 -7.80 -12.28
C ARG A 84 -6.67 -8.41 -11.12
N PRO A 85 -7.96 -8.78 -11.31
CA PRO A 85 -8.72 -9.51 -10.30
C PRO A 85 -7.95 -10.74 -9.78
N GLY A 86 -7.97 -10.95 -8.45
CA GLY A 86 -7.20 -12.01 -7.77
C GLY A 86 -5.72 -11.69 -7.51
N GLU A 87 -5.15 -10.69 -8.20
CA GLU A 87 -3.78 -10.23 -8.00
C GLU A 87 -3.73 -8.76 -7.59
N ARG A 88 -4.79 -8.26 -6.95
CA ARG A 88 -4.90 -6.87 -6.53
C ARG A 88 -3.83 -6.53 -5.50
N PHE A 89 -3.24 -5.34 -5.61
CA PHE A 89 -2.24 -4.84 -4.67
C PHE A 89 -2.20 -3.32 -4.63
N VAL A 90 -1.62 -2.76 -3.56
CA VAL A 90 -1.26 -1.33 -3.44
C VAL A 90 0.25 -1.18 -3.54
N TYR A 91 0.74 -0.15 -4.22
CA TYR A 91 2.18 0.16 -4.26
C TYR A 91 2.55 1.13 -3.13
N LEU A 92 3.53 0.73 -2.31
CA LEU A 92 4.37 1.66 -1.58
C LEU A 92 5.62 1.94 -2.42
N SER A 93 5.95 3.22 -2.58
CA SER A 93 7.11 3.69 -3.32
C SER A 93 8.04 4.46 -2.41
N TRP A 94 9.31 4.09 -2.41
CA TRP A 94 10.41 4.77 -1.75
C TRP A 94 11.22 5.56 -2.75
N GLY A 95 11.58 6.78 -2.38
CA GLY A 95 12.34 7.68 -3.22
C GLY A 95 13.09 8.71 -2.42
N THR A 96 14.08 9.33 -3.06
CA THR A 96 14.76 10.50 -2.53
C THR A 96 14.00 11.75 -2.92
N VAL A 97 13.94 12.73 -2.04
CA VAL A 97 13.36 14.05 -2.34
C VAL A 97 14.50 15.07 -2.42
N ASP A 98 14.60 15.77 -3.55
CA ASP A 98 15.63 16.81 -3.73
C ASP A 98 15.22 18.16 -3.12
N ALA A 99 16.10 19.17 -3.21
CA ALA A 99 15.85 20.50 -2.67
C ALA A 99 14.66 21.24 -3.33
N SER A 100 14.22 20.81 -4.52
CA SER A 100 13.03 21.33 -5.19
C SER A 100 11.74 20.61 -4.77
N GLY A 101 11.86 19.55 -3.96
CA GLY A 101 10.76 18.68 -3.58
C GLY A 101 10.48 17.58 -4.61
N ALA A 102 11.33 17.38 -5.62
CA ALA A 102 11.12 16.36 -6.63
C ALA A 102 11.42 14.96 -6.07
N PHE A 103 10.47 14.05 -6.21
CA PHE A 103 10.59 12.67 -5.75
C PHE A 103 11.19 11.78 -6.85
N THR A 104 12.35 11.17 -6.57
CA THR A 104 12.98 10.18 -7.43
C THR A 104 12.89 8.79 -6.81
N MET A 105 11.99 7.97 -7.35
CA MET A 105 11.75 6.61 -6.87
C MET A 105 12.96 5.70 -7.13
N PHE A 106 13.39 4.96 -6.12
CA PHE A 106 14.42 3.91 -6.27
C PHE A 106 13.95 2.51 -5.84
N ARG A 107 12.84 2.41 -5.09
CA ARG A 107 12.38 1.10 -4.56
C ARG A 107 10.87 1.07 -4.36
N ARG A 108 10.29 -0.15 -4.42
CA ARG A 108 8.85 -0.38 -4.22
C ARG A 108 8.53 -1.68 -3.50
N ALA A 109 7.39 -1.68 -2.82
CA ALA A 109 6.74 -2.85 -2.26
C ALA A 109 5.28 -2.96 -2.73
N LYS A 110 4.78 -4.20 -2.86
CA LYS A 110 3.40 -4.52 -3.26
C LYS A 110 2.65 -5.07 -2.04
N LEU A 111 1.74 -4.29 -1.47
CA LEU A 111 0.84 -4.76 -0.42
C LEU A 111 -0.26 -5.59 -1.08
N MET A 112 -0.21 -6.91 -0.93
CA MET A 112 -1.08 -7.81 -1.66
C MET A 112 -2.46 -7.85 -1.04
N LEU A 113 -3.47 -7.33 -1.74
CA LEU A 113 -4.87 -7.41 -1.32
C LEU A 113 -5.45 -8.81 -1.53
N GLY A 114 -4.94 -9.56 -2.51
CA GLY A 114 -5.29 -10.97 -2.69
C GLY A 114 -4.80 -11.90 -1.56
N ALA A 115 -4.03 -11.38 -0.60
CA ALA A 115 -3.60 -12.10 0.59
C ALA A 115 -4.36 -11.68 1.86
N VAL A 116 -5.40 -10.84 1.72
CA VAL A 116 -6.32 -10.51 2.82
C VAL A 116 -7.20 -11.74 3.08
N PRO A 117 -7.33 -12.21 4.34
CA PRO A 117 -8.28 -13.27 4.67
C PRO A 117 -9.70 -12.89 4.25
N ALA A 118 -10.44 -13.83 3.66
CA ALA A 118 -11.76 -13.56 3.08
C ALA A 118 -12.76 -13.04 4.12
N ASP A 119 -12.76 -13.61 5.31
CA ASP A 119 -13.58 -13.19 6.45
C ASP A 119 -13.28 -11.74 6.89
N VAL A 120 -12.01 -11.34 6.88
CA VAL A 120 -11.56 -9.97 7.16
C VAL A 120 -12.03 -9.01 6.06
N LEU A 121 -11.91 -9.39 4.79
CA LEU A 121 -12.38 -8.55 3.69
C LEU A 121 -13.90 -8.39 3.73
N ASP A 122 -14.65 -9.48 3.93
CA ASP A 122 -16.10 -9.45 4.04
C ASP A 122 -16.55 -8.59 5.23
N ALA A 123 -15.85 -8.69 6.37
CA ALA A 123 -16.10 -7.81 7.51
C ALA A 123 -15.82 -6.35 7.16
N ALA A 124 -14.71 -6.04 6.48
CA ALA A 124 -14.37 -4.68 6.07
C ALA A 124 -15.35 -4.10 5.04
N VAL A 125 -15.93 -4.91 4.16
CA VAL A 125 -17.00 -4.50 3.25
C VAL A 125 -18.27 -4.12 4.02
N ARG A 126 -18.60 -4.85 5.09
CA ARG A 126 -19.74 -4.51 5.96
C ARG A 126 -19.49 -3.29 6.84
N THR A 127 -18.28 -3.12 7.36
CA THR A 127 -17.93 -2.04 8.29
C THR A 127 -17.41 -0.78 7.61
N GLY A 128 -17.05 -0.87 6.32
CA GLY A 128 -16.56 0.23 5.49
C GLY A 128 -15.06 0.52 5.61
N LEU A 129 -14.28 -0.25 6.37
CA LEU A 129 -12.85 -0.01 6.57
C LEU A 129 -12.03 -1.30 6.73
N LEU A 130 -11.07 -1.47 5.81
CA LEU A 130 -9.98 -2.45 5.89
C LEU A 130 -8.70 -1.74 6.37
N VAL A 131 -8.01 -2.31 7.34
CA VAL A 131 -6.76 -1.76 7.88
C VAL A 131 -5.62 -2.73 7.70
N GLY A 132 -4.55 -2.27 7.06
CA GLY A 132 -3.27 -2.99 6.92
C GLY A 132 -2.20 -2.35 7.80
N ARG A 133 -1.66 -3.11 8.75
CA ARG A 133 -0.57 -2.69 9.65
C ARG A 133 0.73 -3.42 9.32
N LEU A 134 1.83 -2.70 9.18
CA LEU A 134 3.13 -3.27 8.80
C LEU A 134 4.31 -2.44 9.31
N GLY A 135 5.46 -3.09 9.46
CA GLY A 135 6.76 -2.42 9.50
C GLY A 135 7.19 -2.00 8.09
N LEU A 136 7.85 -0.85 7.97
CA LEU A 136 8.25 -0.27 6.68
C LEU A 136 9.74 -0.48 6.35
N THR A 137 10.45 -1.20 7.21
CA THR A 137 11.84 -1.61 7.07
C THR A 137 11.95 -3.12 6.86
N ASP A 138 12.88 -3.55 6.01
CA ASP A 138 13.20 -4.96 5.77
C ASP A 138 14.19 -5.50 6.83
N ALA A 139 14.43 -6.81 6.83
CA ALA A 139 15.31 -7.46 7.82
C ALA A 139 16.77 -6.98 7.78
N ARG A 140 17.18 -6.17 6.79
CA ARG A 140 18.51 -5.59 6.67
C ARG A 140 18.54 -4.10 7.04
N GLY A 141 17.45 -3.53 7.54
CA GLY A 141 17.37 -2.11 7.84
C GLY A 141 17.11 -1.24 6.60
N HIS A 142 16.72 -1.82 5.47
CA HIS A 142 16.45 -1.08 4.23
C HIS A 142 14.95 -0.88 4.02
N PRO A 143 14.53 0.04 3.14
CA PRO A 143 13.11 0.19 2.89
C PRO A 143 12.47 -1.11 2.38
N LEU A 144 11.26 -1.39 2.85
CA LEU A 144 10.51 -2.61 2.51
C LEU A 144 10.36 -2.76 0.99
N CYS A 145 10.41 -4.00 0.49
CA CYS A 145 10.39 -4.28 -0.93
C CYS A 145 9.60 -5.54 -1.30
N ALA A 146 9.51 -5.82 -2.60
CA ALA A 146 8.91 -7.03 -3.17
C ALA A 146 7.41 -7.19 -2.83
N ARG A 147 6.95 -8.42 -2.59
CA ARG A 147 5.55 -8.74 -2.27
C ARG A 147 5.39 -8.81 -0.75
N VAL A 148 4.46 -8.02 -0.23
CA VAL A 148 4.13 -7.98 1.19
C VAL A 148 2.81 -8.69 1.40
N VAL A 149 2.86 -9.76 2.19
CA VAL A 149 1.76 -10.65 2.56
C VAL A 149 1.87 -10.93 4.06
N PRO A 150 0.82 -11.46 4.73
CA PRO A 150 0.96 -11.95 6.09
C PRO A 150 2.12 -12.96 6.22
N PRO A 151 2.90 -12.94 7.32
CA PRO A 151 2.72 -12.12 8.52
C PRO A 151 3.36 -10.72 8.45
N ALA A 152 4.03 -10.33 7.36
CA ALA A 152 4.69 -9.02 7.26
C ALA A 152 3.71 -7.83 7.27
N ILE A 153 2.44 -8.09 6.91
CA ILE A 153 1.33 -7.17 7.07
C ILE A 153 0.18 -7.88 7.79
N ALA A 154 -0.40 -7.22 8.79
CA ALA A 154 -1.59 -7.66 9.49
C ALA A 154 -2.81 -6.91 8.96
N TRP A 155 -3.79 -7.66 8.45
CA TRP A 155 -5.05 -7.12 7.97
C TRP A 155 -6.15 -7.27 9.01
N SER A 156 -6.99 -6.25 9.17
CA SER A 156 -8.16 -6.29 10.05
C SER A 156 -9.29 -5.42 9.51
N ALA A 157 -10.53 -5.79 9.81
CA ALA A 157 -11.68 -4.92 9.57
C ALA A 157 -11.91 -4.03 10.80
N GLN A 158 -12.22 -2.76 10.58
CA GLN A 158 -12.62 -1.85 11.66
C GLN A 158 -13.97 -1.22 11.31
N GLY A 159 -14.80 -1.00 12.34
CA GLY A 159 -15.96 -0.12 12.24
C GLY A 159 -15.53 1.33 12.42
N SER A 160 -16.18 2.24 11.69
CA SER A 160 -16.20 3.65 12.08
C SER A 160 -16.97 3.86 13.37
#